data_AF-A0A1I1MGD5-F1
#
_entry.id   AF-A0A1I1MGD5-F1
#
_cell.length_a   1.000
_cell.length_b   1.000
_cell.length_c   1.000
_cell.angle_alpha   90.00
_cell.angle_beta   90.00
_cell.angle_gamma   90.00
#
_symmetry.space_group_name_H-M   'P 1'
#
loop_
_entity.id
_entity.type
_entity.pdbx_description
1 polymer ?
#
loop_
_entity_poly.entity_id
_entity_poly.type
_entity_poly.pdbx_seq_one_letter_code
_entity_poly.pdbx_strand_id
1 'polypeptide(L)'
;MSVEALEPGVVGVYFTPSSIRLRAARRIDDPNARVLLLRFDAKQETTTLFPINTMPTSARFLAPKHAPIISIELVEKNSLIHIVDDLDDSEHYILPRTVEDVQLYLNECMPAGFTKDPNFGLGLDRTLSFIVQALAQIDGVEHLRLTDQKTLEVSRSDDGKTYEMGFRLFNELRRGADRFDHKARASSRRKKTQLALLWQIFRRAGIFGIPAARFA
;
A
#
# COMPACT_ATOMS: atom_id res chain seq x y z
N MET A 1 -16.83 2.16 -8.75
CA MET A 1 -16.53 1.62 -7.41
C MET A 1 -17.80 1.57 -6.61
N SER A 2 -17.86 0.77 -5.55
CA SER A 2 -18.92 0.82 -4.53
C SER A 2 -18.30 0.91 -3.13
N VAL A 3 -19.08 1.41 -2.17
CA VAL A 3 -18.71 1.55 -0.76
C VAL A 3 -19.75 0.79 0.05
N GLU A 4 -19.29 -0.11 0.92
CA GLU A 4 -20.13 -1.02 1.68
C GLU A 4 -19.67 -1.10 3.13
N ALA A 5 -20.60 -0.95 4.07
CA ALA A 5 -20.36 -1.28 5.46
C ALA A 5 -20.26 -2.80 5.59
N LEU A 6 -19.14 -3.29 6.12
CA LEU A 6 -18.90 -4.72 6.34
C LEU A 6 -19.38 -5.13 7.72
N GLU A 7 -19.00 -4.34 8.73
CA GLU A 7 -19.31 -4.51 10.14
C GLU A 7 -19.37 -3.12 10.80
N PRO A 8 -19.88 -2.98 12.04
CA PRO A 8 -19.81 -1.71 12.77
C PRO A 8 -18.36 -1.20 12.83
N GLY A 9 -18.12 -0.01 12.28
CA GLY A 9 -16.77 0.58 12.23
C GLY A 9 -15.85 0.04 11.13
N VAL A 10 -16.35 -0.80 10.21
CA VAL A 10 -15.56 -1.34 9.10
C VAL A 10 -16.24 -1.08 7.76
N VAL A 11 -15.54 -0.41 6.84
CA VAL A 11 -16.03 -0.10 5.49
C VAL A 11 -15.10 -0.69 4.44
N GLY A 12 -15.67 -1.39 3.47
CA GLY A 12 -14.98 -1.90 2.28
C GLY A 12 -15.28 -1.06 1.05
N VAL A 13 -14.25 -0.80 0.24
CA VAL A 13 -14.38 -0.15 -1.06
C VAL A 13 -14.01 -1.14 -2.16
N TYR A 14 -14.93 -1.34 -3.10
CA TYR A 14 -14.79 -2.34 -4.14
C TYR A 14 -14.68 -1.73 -5.53
N PHE A 15 -13.86 -2.36 -6.36
CA PHE A 15 -13.79 -2.10 -7.79
C PHE A 15 -14.55 -3.20 -8.53
N THR A 16 -15.59 -2.76 -9.24
CA THR A 16 -16.30 -3.59 -10.21
C THR A 16 -15.93 -3.07 -11.61
N PRO A 17 -15.21 -3.86 -12.42
CA PRO A 17 -14.88 -3.46 -13.77
C PRO A 17 -16.14 -3.32 -14.62
N SER A 18 -16.14 -2.37 -15.56
CA SER A 18 -17.22 -2.30 -16.55
C SER A 18 -17.16 -3.48 -17.52
N SER A 19 -18.29 -3.81 -18.15
CA SER A 19 -18.37 -4.86 -19.17
C SER A 19 -17.37 -4.64 -20.32
N ILE A 20 -17.07 -3.39 -20.68
CA ILE A 20 -16.03 -3.02 -21.66
C ILE A 20 -14.65 -3.48 -21.19
N ARG A 21 -14.29 -3.24 -19.92
CA ARG A 21 -13.00 -3.67 -19.36
C ARG A 21 -12.91 -5.19 -19.29
N LEU A 22 -13.98 -5.86 -18.85
CA LEU A 22 -14.03 -7.33 -18.81
C LEU A 22 -13.86 -7.93 -20.20
N ARG A 23 -14.51 -7.37 -21.23
CA ARG A 23 -14.33 -7.79 -22.62
C ARG A 23 -12.91 -7.60 -23.12
N ALA A 24 -12.32 -6.43 -22.87
CA ALA A 24 -10.94 -6.15 -23.26
C ALA A 24 -9.94 -7.11 -22.60
N ALA A 25 -10.21 -7.52 -21.35
CA ALA A 25 -9.40 -8.49 -20.61
C ALA A 25 -9.78 -9.96 -20.87
N ARG A 26 -10.78 -10.24 -21.73
CA ARG A 26 -11.31 -11.60 -22.00
C ARG A 26 -11.84 -12.32 -20.73
N ARG A 27 -12.55 -11.58 -19.86
CA ARG A 27 -13.14 -12.04 -18.59
C ARG A 27 -14.63 -11.69 -18.46
N ILE A 28 -15.39 -11.77 -19.55
CA ILE A 28 -16.76 -11.21 -19.68
C ILE A 28 -17.74 -11.74 -18.61
N ASP A 29 -17.52 -12.96 -18.13
CA ASP A 29 -18.40 -13.63 -17.15
C ASP A 29 -17.65 -14.05 -15.87
N ASP A 30 -16.56 -13.36 -15.54
CA ASP A 30 -15.78 -13.68 -14.35
C ASP A 30 -16.55 -13.33 -13.06
N PRO A 31 -17.01 -14.32 -12.27
CA PRO A 31 -17.77 -14.05 -11.04
C PRO A 31 -16.91 -13.38 -9.97
N ASN A 32 -15.59 -13.47 -10.07
CA ASN A 32 -14.63 -12.89 -9.14
C ASN A 32 -14.09 -11.54 -9.63
N ALA A 33 -14.74 -10.93 -10.62
CA ALA A 33 -14.30 -9.67 -11.21
C ALA A 33 -14.33 -8.49 -10.21
N ARG A 34 -15.22 -8.58 -9.21
CA ARG A 34 -15.37 -7.58 -8.16
C ARG A 34 -14.32 -7.81 -7.08
N VAL A 35 -13.46 -6.82 -6.88
CA VAL A 35 -12.29 -6.91 -5.99
C VAL A 35 -12.31 -5.80 -4.95
N LEU A 36 -11.84 -6.10 -3.74
CA LEU A 36 -11.63 -5.10 -2.68
C LEU A 36 -10.39 -4.26 -3.01
N LEU A 37 -10.49 -2.93 -2.90
CA LEU A 37 -9.39 -1.99 -3.12
C LEU A 37 -8.91 -1.32 -1.83
N LEU A 38 -9.86 -0.95 -0.96
CA LEU A 38 -9.60 -0.33 0.33
C LEU A 38 -10.47 -0.96 1.39
N ARG A 39 -9.96 -1.01 2.61
CA ARG A 39 -10.73 -1.26 3.82
C ARG A 39 -10.37 -0.21 4.86
N PHE A 40 -11.37 0.42 5.43
CA PHE A 40 -11.24 1.29 6.59
C PHE A 40 -11.69 0.52 7.81
N ASP A 41 -10.85 0.46 8.84
CA ASP A 41 -11.16 -0.10 10.15
C ASP A 41 -10.96 1.00 11.19
N ALA A 42 -12.08 1.48 11.71
CA ALA A 42 -12.13 2.53 12.73
C ALA A 42 -11.43 2.12 14.03
N LYS A 43 -11.73 0.91 14.51
CA LYS A 43 -11.24 0.42 15.80
C LYS A 43 -9.73 0.24 15.79
N GLN A 44 -9.18 -0.18 14.66
CA GLN A 44 -7.74 -0.33 14.46
C GLN A 44 -7.07 0.95 13.95
N GLU A 45 -7.83 2.02 13.72
CA GLU A 45 -7.37 3.26 13.06
C GLU A 45 -6.52 2.96 11.81
N THR A 46 -6.98 1.99 11.02
CA THR A 46 -6.20 1.42 9.91
C THR A 46 -6.93 1.61 8.60
N THR A 47 -6.22 2.14 7.61
CA THR A 47 -6.63 2.04 6.20
C THR A 47 -5.77 1.00 5.50
N THR A 48 -6.39 -0.10 5.04
CA THR A 48 -5.72 -1.14 4.27
C THR A 48 -5.97 -0.95 2.78
N LEU A 49 -4.92 -0.79 1.99
CA LEU A 49 -4.97 -0.87 0.54
C LEU A 49 -4.71 -2.30 0.08
N PHE A 50 -5.45 -2.73 -0.94
CA PHE A 50 -5.20 -3.99 -1.66
C PHE A 50 -4.73 -3.63 -3.08
N PRO A 51 -3.41 -3.66 -3.35
CA PRO A 51 -2.89 -3.25 -4.65
C PRO A 51 -3.30 -4.25 -5.72
N ILE A 52 -4.30 -3.91 -6.56
CA ILE A 52 -4.80 -4.75 -7.64
C ILE A 52 -4.57 -4.07 -9.00
N ASN A 53 -4.18 -4.83 -10.02
CA ASN A 53 -4.10 -4.31 -11.39
C ASN A 53 -5.51 -4.14 -12.01
N THR A 54 -5.98 -2.92 -12.15
CA THR A 54 -7.32 -2.61 -12.71
C THR A 54 -7.29 -2.19 -14.18
N MET A 55 -6.10 -2.21 -14.81
CA MET A 55 -5.93 -1.91 -16.23
C MET A 55 -6.28 -3.15 -17.07
N PRO A 56 -7.29 -3.10 -17.96
CA PRO A 56 -7.76 -4.27 -18.70
C PRO A 56 -6.74 -4.81 -19.72
N THR A 57 -5.75 -3.99 -20.11
CA THR A 57 -4.66 -4.39 -20.99
C THR A 57 -3.52 -5.11 -20.26
N SER A 58 -3.55 -5.16 -18.92
CA SER A 58 -2.56 -5.89 -18.15
C SER A 58 -2.80 -7.39 -18.26
N ALA A 59 -1.75 -8.16 -18.56
CA ALA A 59 -1.79 -9.61 -18.48
C ALA A 59 -2.13 -10.13 -17.07
N ARG A 60 -1.99 -9.28 -16.06
CA ARG A 60 -2.29 -9.55 -14.65
C ARG A 60 -3.55 -8.81 -14.18
N PHE A 61 -4.48 -8.48 -15.08
CA PHE A 61 -5.73 -7.81 -14.72
C PHE A 61 -6.46 -8.55 -13.58
N LEU A 62 -6.87 -7.79 -12.56
CA LEU A 62 -7.45 -8.23 -11.29
C LEU A 62 -6.57 -9.07 -10.36
N ALA A 63 -5.29 -9.27 -10.71
CA ALA A 63 -4.32 -9.89 -9.81
C ALA A 63 -3.53 -8.83 -9.00
N PRO A 64 -2.90 -9.22 -7.87
CA PRO A 64 -2.06 -8.32 -7.08
C PRO A 64 -1.02 -7.59 -7.92
N LYS A 65 -0.97 -6.25 -7.76
CA LYS A 65 -0.06 -5.32 -8.43
C LYS A 65 1.38 -5.45 -7.94
N HIS A 66 1.54 -5.69 -6.64
CA HIS A 66 2.82 -5.62 -5.93
C HIS A 66 3.29 -6.96 -5.38
N ALA A 67 2.86 -8.08 -5.99
CA ALA A 67 3.22 -9.42 -5.52
C ALA A 67 4.74 -9.54 -5.22
N PRO A 68 5.12 -10.08 -4.05
CA PRO A 68 4.29 -10.82 -3.10
C PRO A 68 3.47 -9.95 -2.14
N ILE A 69 3.65 -8.63 -2.15
CA ILE A 69 2.88 -7.73 -1.27
C ILE A 69 1.44 -7.61 -1.76
N ILE A 70 0.53 -8.18 -0.98
CA ILE A 70 -0.92 -8.26 -1.28
C ILE A 70 -1.73 -7.17 -0.57
N SER A 71 -1.20 -6.58 0.50
CA SER A 71 -1.81 -5.41 1.15
C SER A 71 -0.78 -4.42 1.68
N ILE A 72 -1.22 -3.17 1.82
CA ILE A 72 -0.48 -2.09 2.45
C ILE A 72 -1.38 -1.45 3.51
N GLU A 73 -0.97 -1.50 4.77
CA GLU A 73 -1.68 -0.91 5.89
C GLU A 73 -1.09 0.47 6.21
N LEU A 74 -1.97 1.45 6.38
CA LEU A 74 -1.66 2.78 6.88
C LEU A 74 -2.24 2.87 8.28
N VAL A 75 -1.37 2.93 9.29
CA VAL A 75 -1.72 2.97 10.71
C VAL A 75 -1.23 4.29 11.29
N GLU A 76 -2.09 5.29 11.30
CA GLU A 76 -1.76 6.63 11.77
C GLU A 76 -2.81 7.07 12.78
N LYS A 77 -2.34 7.49 13.97
CA LYS A 77 -3.24 7.92 15.04
C LYS A 77 -4.07 9.11 14.59
N ASN A 78 -5.36 9.06 14.87
CA ASN A 78 -6.33 10.09 14.49
C ASN A 78 -6.43 10.34 12.97
N SER A 79 -5.99 9.39 12.12
CA SER A 79 -6.08 9.53 10.66
C SER A 79 -7.51 9.37 10.13
N LEU A 80 -8.36 8.70 10.89
CA LEU A 80 -9.80 8.65 10.67
C LEU A 80 -10.45 9.62 11.65
N ILE A 81 -11.27 10.54 11.13
CA ILE A 81 -11.85 11.59 11.96
C ILE A 81 -12.74 10.92 13.01
N HIS A 82 -12.43 11.23 14.27
CA HIS A 82 -13.18 10.79 15.44
C HIS A 82 -13.95 11.99 15.99
N ILE A 83 -15.26 11.85 16.11
CA ILE A 83 -16.11 12.79 16.84
C ILE A 83 -16.49 12.11 18.16
N VAL A 84 -16.22 12.78 19.27
CA VAL A 84 -16.79 12.41 20.56
C VAL A 84 -18.12 13.14 20.69
N ASP A 85 -19.21 12.44 21.00
CA ASP A 85 -20.46 13.10 21.36
C ASP A 85 -20.31 13.70 22.77
N ASP A 86 -20.43 15.03 22.88
CA ASP A 86 -20.31 15.78 24.14
C ASP A 86 -21.36 15.37 25.19
N LEU A 87 -22.41 14.63 24.80
CA LEU A 87 -23.51 14.24 25.69
C LEU A 87 -23.30 12.90 26.38
N ASP A 88 -22.58 11.95 25.77
CA ASP A 88 -22.41 10.59 26.31
C ASP A 88 -21.00 10.01 26.17
N ASP A 89 -20.02 10.83 25.77
CA ASP A 89 -18.64 10.43 25.47
C ASP A 89 -18.55 9.29 24.42
N SER A 90 -19.60 9.09 23.59
CA SER A 90 -19.57 8.04 22.59
C SER A 90 -18.64 8.38 21.42
N GLU A 91 -17.82 7.40 21.08
CA GLU A 91 -16.84 7.47 20.01
C GLU A 91 -17.51 7.22 18.65
N HIS A 92 -17.60 8.26 17.82
CA HIS A 92 -18.13 8.18 16.46
C HIS A 92 -17.01 8.35 15.42
N TYR A 93 -16.74 7.28 14.68
CA TYR A 93 -15.81 7.32 13.56
C TYR A 93 -16.50 7.80 12.29
N ILE A 94 -15.94 8.83 11.64
CA ILE A 94 -16.37 9.28 10.33
C ILE A 94 -15.68 8.41 9.27
N LEU A 95 -16.33 7.31 8.92
CA LEU A 95 -15.91 6.46 7.81
C LEU A 95 -16.54 6.94 6.48
N PRO A 96 -15.86 6.76 5.33
CA PRO A 96 -16.42 7.06 4.03
C PRO A 96 -17.74 6.30 3.80
N ARG A 97 -18.79 7.01 3.35
CA ARG A 97 -20.11 6.40 3.08
C ARG A 97 -20.43 6.42 1.59
N THR A 98 -19.81 7.31 0.84
CA THR A 98 -20.04 7.53 -0.59
C THR A 98 -18.77 7.35 -1.40
N VAL A 99 -18.91 7.22 -2.72
CA VAL A 99 -17.76 7.13 -3.63
C VAL A 99 -16.99 8.46 -3.62
N GLU A 100 -17.68 9.57 -3.47
CA GLU A 100 -17.14 10.92 -3.35
C GLU A 100 -16.27 11.07 -2.10
N ASP A 101 -16.70 10.54 -0.94
CA ASP A 101 -15.90 10.52 0.29
C ASP A 101 -14.59 9.74 0.09
N VAL A 102 -14.66 8.59 -0.60
CA VAL A 102 -13.48 7.79 -0.91
C VAL A 102 -12.54 8.55 -1.85
N GLN A 103 -13.06 9.23 -2.87
CA GLN A 103 -12.25 10.04 -3.77
C GLN A 103 -11.57 11.20 -3.04
N LEU A 104 -12.28 11.87 -2.13
CA LEU A 104 -11.72 12.92 -1.27
C LEU A 104 -10.58 12.36 -0.42
N TYR A 105 -10.78 11.23 0.25
CA TYR A 105 -9.74 10.56 1.03
C TYR A 105 -8.50 10.22 0.19
N LEU A 106 -8.70 9.61 -0.99
CA LEU A 106 -7.63 9.26 -1.91
C LEU A 106 -6.81 10.50 -2.33
N ASN A 107 -7.48 11.62 -2.61
CA ASN A 107 -6.82 12.83 -3.08
C ASN A 107 -6.11 13.59 -1.95
N GLU A 108 -6.79 13.79 -0.83
CA GLU A 108 -6.36 14.72 0.21
C GLU A 108 -5.64 14.02 1.38
N CYS A 109 -6.04 12.81 1.74
CA CYS A 109 -5.53 12.13 2.95
C CYS A 109 -4.45 11.09 2.62
N MET A 110 -4.50 10.46 1.43
CA MET A 110 -3.55 9.40 1.10
C MET A 110 -2.11 9.93 0.99
N PRO A 111 -1.12 9.26 1.63
CA PRO A 111 0.27 9.69 1.60
C PRO A 111 0.83 9.85 0.18
N ALA A 112 1.80 10.76 0.03
CA ALA A 112 2.54 10.90 -1.21
C ALA A 112 3.30 9.60 -1.58
N GLY A 113 3.43 9.30 -2.87
CA GLY A 113 4.08 8.07 -3.34
C GLY A 113 3.12 6.89 -3.57
N PHE A 114 1.81 7.12 -3.47
CA PHE A 114 0.78 6.14 -3.82
C PHE A 114 0.07 6.53 -5.13
N THR A 115 -0.28 5.53 -5.94
CA THR A 115 -1.25 5.67 -7.03
C THR A 115 -2.64 5.83 -6.40
N LYS A 116 -3.24 7.00 -6.60
CA LYS A 116 -4.53 7.38 -6.00
C LYS A 116 -5.74 7.09 -6.89
N ASP A 117 -5.54 6.91 -8.20
CA ASP A 117 -6.63 6.61 -9.12
C ASP A 117 -6.95 5.09 -9.13
N PRO A 118 -8.15 4.69 -8.69
CA PRO A 118 -8.59 3.30 -8.68
C PRO A 118 -8.59 2.65 -10.07
N ASN A 119 -8.67 3.42 -11.15
CA ASN A 119 -8.65 2.91 -12.52
C ASN A 119 -7.29 2.39 -12.95
N PHE A 120 -6.20 2.87 -12.34
CA PHE A 120 -4.81 2.45 -12.57
C PHE A 120 -4.28 1.49 -11.50
N GLY A 121 -5.14 1.11 -10.55
CA GLY A 121 -4.82 0.19 -9.47
C GLY A 121 -4.11 0.91 -8.34
N LEU A 122 -4.71 0.89 -7.15
CA LEU A 122 -4.14 1.51 -5.96
C LEU A 122 -2.84 0.81 -5.53
N GLY A 123 -2.09 1.47 -4.64
CA GLY A 123 -0.84 0.98 -4.06
C GLY A 123 0.33 1.92 -4.34
N LEU A 124 1.55 1.47 -4.07
CA LEU A 124 2.76 2.28 -4.32
C LEU A 124 2.90 2.69 -5.79
N ASP A 125 3.34 3.93 -5.97
CA ASP A 125 3.73 4.48 -7.26
C ASP A 125 4.89 3.68 -7.87
N ARG A 126 4.96 3.65 -9.20
CA ARG A 126 5.98 2.89 -9.94
C ARG A 126 7.41 3.32 -9.57
N THR A 127 7.64 4.59 -9.27
CA THR A 127 8.92 5.13 -8.82
C THR A 127 9.39 4.47 -7.52
N LEU A 128 8.45 3.98 -6.70
CA LEU A 128 8.70 3.28 -5.44
C LEU A 128 8.70 1.75 -5.56
N SER A 129 8.70 1.22 -6.78
CA SER A 129 8.76 -0.23 -7.02
C SER A 129 9.97 -0.92 -6.41
N PHE A 130 11.06 -0.19 -6.12
CA PHE A 130 12.23 -0.71 -5.42
C PHE A 130 11.91 -1.15 -3.98
N ILE A 131 10.93 -0.52 -3.31
CA ILE A 131 10.47 -0.93 -1.97
C ILE A 131 9.82 -2.31 -2.08
N VAL A 132 8.87 -2.48 -3.00
CA VAL A 132 8.20 -3.76 -3.26
C VAL A 132 9.22 -4.85 -3.61
N GLN A 133 10.18 -4.55 -4.49
CA GLN A 133 11.22 -5.49 -4.88
C GLN A 133 12.11 -5.91 -3.70
N ALA A 134 12.44 -4.99 -2.81
CA ALA A 134 13.23 -5.28 -1.64
C ALA A 134 12.46 -6.16 -0.65
N LEU A 135 11.19 -5.84 -0.38
CA LEU A 135 10.33 -6.66 0.48
C LEU A 135 10.11 -8.06 -0.12
N ALA A 136 10.02 -8.18 -1.44
CA ALA A 136 9.91 -9.46 -2.12
C ALA A 136 11.11 -10.39 -1.94
N GLN A 137 12.26 -9.88 -1.49
CA GLN A 137 13.43 -10.70 -1.13
C GLN A 137 13.35 -11.24 0.30
N ILE A 138 12.38 -10.80 1.10
CA ILE A 138 12.18 -11.24 2.46
C ILE A 138 11.14 -12.36 2.45
N ASP A 139 11.60 -13.59 2.70
CA ASP A 139 10.75 -14.77 2.60
C ASP A 139 9.56 -14.69 3.58
N GLY A 140 8.36 -15.01 3.08
CA GLY A 140 7.10 -14.98 3.83
C GLY A 140 6.47 -13.60 4.06
N VAL A 141 7.06 -12.48 3.58
CA VAL A 141 6.45 -11.15 3.71
C VAL A 141 5.39 -10.94 2.63
N GLU A 142 4.16 -10.67 3.07
CA GLU A 142 2.97 -10.47 2.23
C GLU A 142 2.32 -9.09 2.45
N HIS A 143 2.63 -8.44 3.58
CA HIS A 143 2.01 -7.18 3.98
C HIS A 143 3.07 -6.12 4.27
N LEU A 144 2.79 -4.87 3.89
CA LEU A 144 3.56 -3.70 4.30
C LEU A 144 2.71 -2.86 5.24
N ARG A 145 3.22 -2.53 6.43
CA ARG A 145 2.58 -1.58 7.35
C ARG A 145 3.41 -0.31 7.44
N LEU A 146 2.79 0.81 7.13
CA LEU A 146 3.31 2.15 7.41
C LEU A 146 2.66 2.65 8.69
N THR A 147 3.46 3.06 9.67
CA THR A 147 2.95 3.48 10.97
C THR A 147 3.62 4.74 11.50
N ASP A 148 2.90 5.52 12.31
CA ASP A 148 3.44 6.64 13.08
C ASP A 148 4.07 6.22 14.42
N GLN A 149 3.84 4.99 14.86
CA GLN A 149 4.45 4.40 16.06
C GLN A 149 5.97 4.17 15.88
N LYS A 150 6.45 4.19 14.64
CA LYS A 150 7.87 4.07 14.27
C LYS A 150 8.33 5.31 13.54
N THR A 151 9.59 5.69 13.77
CA THR A 151 10.20 6.83 13.07
C THR A 151 11.07 6.37 11.89
N LEU A 152 12.33 6.03 12.16
CA LEU A 152 13.30 5.53 11.18
C LEU A 152 13.55 4.02 11.31
N GLU A 153 12.79 3.38 12.19
CA GLU A 153 12.89 1.97 12.51
C GLU A 153 12.03 1.12 11.59
N VAL A 154 12.40 -0.16 11.56
CA VAL A 154 11.69 -1.20 10.85
C VAL A 154 11.62 -2.45 11.70
N SER A 155 10.59 -3.24 11.50
CA SER A 155 10.44 -4.54 12.15
C SER A 155 9.62 -5.48 11.29
N ARG A 156 9.48 -6.71 11.77
CA ARG A 156 8.60 -7.72 11.21
C ARG A 156 7.62 -8.11 12.30
N SER A 157 6.36 -8.36 11.95
CA SER A 157 5.37 -8.90 12.88
C SER A 157 5.76 -10.28 13.37
N ASP A 158 5.20 -10.70 14.50
CA ASP A 158 5.49 -11.99 15.13
C ASP A 158 5.16 -13.19 14.24
N ASP A 159 4.12 -13.09 13.41
CA ASP A 159 3.74 -14.11 12.41
C ASP A 159 4.66 -14.11 11.17
N GLY A 160 5.58 -13.15 11.07
CA GLY A 160 6.47 -12.97 9.95
C GLY A 160 5.82 -12.41 8.68
N LYS A 161 4.52 -12.17 8.61
CA LYS A 161 3.89 -11.82 7.32
C LYS A 161 3.91 -10.34 7.01
N THR A 162 4.04 -9.51 8.04
CA THR A 162 3.98 -8.06 7.91
C THR A 162 5.35 -7.45 8.14
N TYR A 163 5.80 -6.67 7.16
CA TYR A 163 6.93 -5.79 7.31
C TYR A 163 6.46 -4.40 7.73
N GLU A 164 6.99 -3.87 8.81
CA GLU A 164 6.58 -2.59 9.37
C GLU A 164 7.68 -1.54 9.21
N MET A 165 7.31 -0.32 8.82
CA MET A 165 8.20 0.83 8.82
C MET A 165 7.49 2.13 9.19
N GLY A 166 8.26 3.08 9.70
CA GLY A 166 7.75 4.42 9.98
C GLY A 166 7.38 5.22 8.73
N PHE A 167 6.33 6.06 8.81
CA PHE A 167 6.01 7.01 7.73
C PHE A 167 7.18 7.95 7.38
N ARG A 168 8.00 8.31 8.39
CA ARG A 168 9.18 9.15 8.17
C ARG A 168 10.22 8.44 7.30
N LEU A 169 10.55 7.18 7.60
CA LEU A 169 11.46 6.38 6.77
C LEU A 169 10.92 6.23 5.34
N PHE A 170 9.63 5.90 5.20
CA PHE A 170 8.99 5.80 3.89
C PHE A 170 9.13 7.11 3.08
N ASN A 171 8.90 8.26 3.71
CA ASN A 171 9.07 9.56 3.07
C ASN A 171 10.54 9.87 2.69
N GLU A 172 11.50 9.44 3.49
CA GLU A 172 12.93 9.59 3.15
C GLU A 172 13.31 8.72 1.95
N LEU A 173 12.84 7.46 1.91
CA LEU A 173 13.02 6.56 0.78
C LEU A 173 12.39 7.14 -0.50
N ARG A 174 11.16 7.68 -0.39
CA ARG A 174 10.45 8.33 -1.49
C ARG A 174 11.23 9.54 -2.02
N ARG A 175 11.60 10.48 -1.16
CA ARG A 175 12.40 11.65 -1.54
C ARG A 175 13.76 11.26 -2.10
N GLY A 176 14.34 10.17 -1.61
CA GLY A 176 15.54 9.55 -2.16
C GLY A 176 15.34 9.16 -3.62
N ALA A 177 14.25 8.43 -3.92
CA ALA A 177 13.89 8.03 -5.27
C ALA A 177 13.75 9.24 -6.22
N ASP A 178 13.01 10.28 -5.81
CA ASP A 178 12.82 11.51 -6.59
C ASP A 178 14.16 12.20 -6.93
N ARG A 179 15.08 12.27 -5.95
CA ARG A 179 16.43 12.85 -6.16
C ARG A 179 17.29 12.03 -7.10
N PHE A 180 17.12 10.71 -7.12
CA PHE A 180 17.83 9.85 -8.06
C PHE A 180 17.23 9.96 -9.46
N ASP A 181 15.91 10.04 -9.60
CA ASP A 181 15.23 10.20 -10.90
C ASP A 181 15.61 11.51 -11.61
N HIS A 182 15.69 12.64 -10.88
CA HIS A 182 16.20 13.90 -11.46
C HIS A 182 17.67 13.82 -11.91
N LYS A 183 18.50 13.02 -11.26
CA LYS A 183 19.88 12.72 -11.70
C LYS A 183 19.96 11.54 -12.68
N ALA A 184 18.86 10.83 -12.98
CA ALA A 184 18.84 9.52 -13.65
C ALA A 184 18.29 9.50 -15.09
N ARG A 185 18.37 10.59 -15.82
CA ARG A 185 18.39 10.51 -17.30
C ARG A 185 19.66 9.81 -17.87
N ALA A 186 20.43 9.03 -17.07
CA ALA A 186 21.81 8.66 -17.44
C ALA A 186 22.40 7.28 -17.01
N SER A 187 21.70 6.24 -16.51
CA SER A 187 22.15 4.80 -16.63
C SER A 187 21.50 3.79 -15.65
N SER A 188 21.45 2.52 -16.09
CA SER A 188 20.93 1.31 -15.42
C SER A 188 21.70 0.77 -14.21
N ARG A 189 22.86 1.32 -13.83
CA ARG A 189 23.69 0.79 -12.72
C ARG A 189 23.09 0.99 -11.32
N ARG A 190 22.01 1.79 -11.19
CA ARG A 190 21.59 2.41 -9.92
C ARG A 190 20.55 1.62 -9.10
N LYS A 191 19.79 0.72 -9.72
CA LYS A 191 18.91 -0.21 -8.97
C LYS A 191 19.72 -1.03 -7.95
N LYS A 192 20.97 -1.39 -8.30
CA LYS A 192 21.90 -2.08 -7.38
C LYS A 192 22.26 -1.23 -6.16
N THR A 193 22.42 0.08 -6.31
CA THR A 193 22.80 1.01 -5.23
C THR A 193 21.64 1.27 -4.27
N GLN A 194 20.42 1.44 -4.78
CA GLN A 194 19.21 1.60 -3.94
C GLN A 194 18.93 0.33 -3.12
N LEU A 195 19.05 -0.84 -3.75
CA LEU A 195 18.97 -2.12 -3.05
C LEU A 195 20.07 -2.23 -1.99
N ALA A 196 21.31 -1.83 -2.28
CA ALA A 196 22.42 -1.89 -1.32
C ALA A 196 22.20 -1.00 -0.07
N LEU A 197 21.63 0.20 -0.24
CA LEU A 197 21.31 1.08 0.90
C LEU A 197 20.18 0.51 1.75
N LEU A 198 19.14 -0.03 1.11
CA LEU A 198 18.09 -0.78 1.78
C LEU A 198 18.66 -1.98 2.53
N TRP A 199 19.56 -2.76 1.92
CA TRP A 199 20.27 -3.86 2.59
C TRP A 199 21.08 -3.41 3.80
N GLN A 200 21.70 -2.24 3.76
CA GLN A 200 22.38 -1.68 4.93
C GLN A 200 21.40 -1.28 6.04
N ILE A 201 20.22 -0.73 5.69
CA ILE A 201 19.16 -0.39 6.64
C ILE A 201 18.58 -1.67 7.26
N PHE A 202 18.21 -2.67 6.45
CA PHE A 202 17.72 -3.97 6.94
C PHE A 202 18.75 -4.69 7.82
N ARG A 203 20.04 -4.63 7.47
CA ARG A 203 21.13 -5.21 8.26
C ARG A 203 21.31 -4.51 9.61
N ARG A 204 21.18 -3.17 9.64
CA ARG A 204 21.24 -2.39 10.89
C ARG A 204 20.04 -2.62 11.79
N ALA A 205 18.88 -2.93 11.23
CA ALA A 205 17.67 -3.25 11.98
C ALA A 205 17.57 -4.72 12.44
N GLY A 206 18.61 -5.53 12.24
CA GLY A 206 18.66 -6.92 12.72
C GLY A 206 17.77 -7.91 11.95
N ILE A 207 17.29 -7.56 10.75
CA ILE A 207 16.26 -8.33 10.02
C ILE A 207 16.85 -9.54 9.24
N PHE A 208 18.17 -9.76 9.20
CA PHE A 208 18.76 -11.00 8.66
C PHE A 208 20.08 -11.42 9.33
N GLY A 209 20.17 -12.73 9.61
CA GLY A 209 21.42 -13.50 9.53
C GLY A 209 21.48 -14.27 8.21
N ILE A 210 22.70 -14.44 7.66
CA ILE A 210 23.14 -15.17 6.43
C ILE A 210 23.58 -14.25 5.25
N PRO A 211 24.71 -14.55 4.57
CA PRO A 211 25.76 -13.56 4.32
C PRO A 211 25.74 -12.85 2.97
N ALA A 212 26.45 -11.71 2.99
CA ALA A 212 26.83 -10.91 1.85
C ALA A 212 27.71 -11.68 0.85
N ALA A 213 27.11 -12.50 -0.02
CA ALA A 213 27.85 -13.07 -1.14
C ALA A 213 26.90 -13.39 -2.29
N ARG A 214 26.61 -12.39 -3.14
CA ARG A 214 26.31 -12.52 -4.58
C ARG A 214 25.99 -11.17 -5.22
N PHE A 215 26.99 -10.30 -5.28
CA PHE A 215 27.05 -9.23 -6.28
C PHE A 215 28.52 -9.00 -6.66
N ALA A 216 29.07 -9.96 -7.41
CA ALA A 216 30.16 -9.71 -8.35
C ALA A 216 29.55 -9.71 -9.75
#